data_AF-A0A1Q3CMP3-F1
#
_entry.id   AF-A0A1Q3CMP3-F1
#
_cell.length_a   1.000
_cell.length_b   1.000
_cell.length_c   1.000
_cell.angle_alpha   90.00
_cell.angle_beta   90.00
_cell.angle_gamma   90.00
#
_symmetry.space_group_name_H-M   'P 1'
#
loop_
_entity.id
_entity.type
_entity.pdbx_description
1 polymer ?
#
loop_
_entity_poly.entity_id
_entity_poly.type
_entity_poly.pdbx_seq_one_letter_code
_entity_poly.pdbx_strand_id
1 'polypeptide(L)'
;AVMAHELGHLKCDHGVWLTFANILMLGAYWFTGLGGFIAQSLEENLFHWFREAELTCDRAALLVDQDPKVVISVLMKLAGGCPSMADQLNVDAFLEQACSYDRASSSPVGWYIKNAQTRQLSHPLPVLRAREIDEWSKSQDYTSLLRRAIQMN
;
A
#
# COMPACT_ATOMS: atom_id res chain seq x y z
N ALA A 1 -13.07 -7.89 0.07
CA ALA A 1 -11.69 -7.34 0.04
C ALA A 1 -11.04 -7.23 -1.36
N VAL A 2 -10.52 -8.29 -2.00
CA VAL A 2 -9.70 -8.18 -3.25
C VAL A 2 -10.38 -7.38 -4.36
N MET A 3 -11.62 -7.72 -4.72
CA MET A 3 -12.35 -6.99 -5.77
C MET A 3 -12.54 -5.50 -5.43
N ALA A 4 -12.74 -5.17 -4.16
CA ALA A 4 -12.88 -3.77 -3.73
C ALA A 4 -11.54 -3.01 -3.80
N HIS A 5 -10.42 -3.68 -3.56
CA HIS A 5 -9.08 -3.14 -3.78
C HIS A 5 -8.87 -2.80 -5.28
N GLU A 6 -9.14 -3.76 -6.17
CA GLU A 6 -9.01 -3.54 -7.63
C GLU A 6 -9.95 -2.44 -8.14
N LEU A 7 -11.19 -2.40 -7.64
CA LEU A 7 -12.13 -1.31 -7.96
C LEU A 7 -11.65 0.04 -7.39
N GLY A 8 -10.86 0.04 -6.32
CA GLY A 8 -10.17 1.23 -5.80
C GLY A 8 -9.20 1.82 -6.83
N HIS A 9 -8.41 0.97 -7.51
CA HIS A 9 -7.53 1.43 -8.59
C HIS A 9 -8.30 2.08 -9.72
N LEU A 10 -9.44 1.50 -10.09
CA LEU A 10 -10.32 2.06 -11.12
C LEU A 10 -10.96 3.37 -10.66
N LYS A 11 -11.42 3.45 -9.40
CA LYS A 11 -12.07 4.64 -8.86
C LYS A 11 -11.13 5.84 -8.76
N CYS A 12 -9.85 5.60 -8.51
CA CYS A 12 -8.82 6.62 -8.37
C CYS A 12 -7.99 6.83 -9.65
N ASP A 13 -8.38 6.22 -10.78
CA ASP A 13 -7.71 6.31 -12.08
C ASP A 13 -6.21 5.96 -12.03
N HIS A 14 -5.79 5.08 -11.11
CA HIS A 14 -4.37 4.77 -10.90
C HIS A 14 -3.68 4.26 -12.17
N GLY A 15 -4.37 3.44 -12.98
CA GLY A 15 -3.83 2.94 -14.25
C GLY A 15 -3.59 4.04 -15.30
N VAL A 16 -4.42 5.09 -15.32
CA VAL A 16 -4.25 6.23 -16.24
C VAL A 16 -3.01 7.03 -15.85
N TRP A 17 -2.87 7.33 -14.55
CA TRP A 17 -1.71 8.05 -14.03
C TRP A 17 -0.40 7.26 -14.20
N LEU A 18 -0.44 5.93 -14.01
CA LEU A 18 0.68 5.05 -14.32
C LEU A 18 1.09 5.14 -15.79
N THR A 19 0.12 5.14 -16.70
CA THR A 19 0.40 5.28 -18.15
C THR A 19 1.08 6.61 -18.45
N PHE A 20 0.56 7.71 -17.90
CA PHE A 20 1.16 9.03 -18.06
C PHE A 20 2.58 9.12 -17.49
N ALA A 21 2.78 8.56 -16.29
CA ALA A 21 4.09 8.47 -15.64
C ALA A 21 5.13 7.72 -16.49
N ASN A 22 4.74 6.59 -17.09
CA ASN A 22 5.62 5.82 -17.96
C ASN A 22 6.02 6.59 -19.23
N ILE A 23 5.10 7.35 -19.82
CA ILE A 23 5.39 8.21 -20.99
C ILE A 23 6.37 9.33 -20.60
N LEU A 24 6.15 9.97 -19.45
CA LEU A 24 7.07 10.99 -18.94
C LEU A 24 8.47 10.43 -18.67
N MET A 25 8.56 9.26 -18.05
CA MET A 25 9.83 8.58 -17.80
C MET A 25 10.57 8.26 -19.09
N LEU A 26 9.87 7.77 -20.12
CA LEU A 26 10.47 7.54 -21.43
C LEU A 26 11.08 8.83 -21.98
N GLY A 27 10.36 9.96 -21.87
CA GLY A 27 10.82 11.29 -22.26
C GLY A 27 12.05 11.78 -21.49
N ALA A 28 12.11 11.52 -20.18
CA ALA A 28 13.18 11.99 -19.31
C ALA A 28 14.57 11.46 -19.70
N TYR A 29 14.66 10.23 -20.19
CA TYR A 29 15.93 9.62 -20.62
C TYR A 29 16.50 10.21 -21.93
N TRP A 30 15.72 10.97 -22.70
CA TRP A 30 16.21 11.63 -23.92
C TRP A 30 17.01 12.91 -23.62
N PHE A 31 16.92 13.45 -22.41
CA PHE A 31 17.67 14.64 -22.01
C PHE A 31 19.09 14.27 -21.60
N THR A 32 20.10 14.81 -22.30
CA THR A 32 21.52 14.62 -21.97
C THR A 32 21.94 15.51 -20.78
N GLY A 33 23.00 15.11 -20.07
CA GLY A 33 23.50 15.86 -18.91
C GLY A 33 22.70 15.59 -17.63
N LEU A 34 22.04 16.62 -17.08
CA LEU A 34 21.26 16.51 -15.82
C LEU A 34 20.02 15.60 -15.94
N GLY A 35 19.62 15.22 -17.16
CA GLY A 35 18.45 14.37 -17.41
C GLY A 35 18.47 13.04 -16.67
N GLY A 36 19.64 12.43 -16.48
CA GLY A 36 19.76 11.17 -15.71
C GLY A 36 19.38 11.31 -14.23
N PHE A 37 19.79 12.41 -13.58
CA PHE A 37 19.41 12.67 -12.17
C PHE A 37 17.93 13.00 -12.04
N ILE A 38 17.37 13.76 -12.99
CA ILE A 38 15.94 14.08 -13.03
C ILE A 38 15.12 12.81 -13.24
N ALA A 39 15.53 11.94 -14.18
CA ALA A 39 14.88 10.67 -14.45
C ALA A 39 14.89 9.76 -13.20
N GLN A 40 16.04 9.63 -12.53
CA GLN A 40 16.15 8.84 -11.30
C GLN A 40 15.26 9.39 -10.18
N SER A 41 15.26 10.70 -9.96
CA SER A 41 14.42 11.32 -8.94
C SER A 41 12.93 11.15 -9.25
N LEU A 42 12.55 11.28 -10.53
CA LEU A 42 11.18 11.04 -10.98
C LEU A 42 10.77 9.58 -10.74
N GLU A 43 11.61 8.63 -11.13
CA GLU A 43 11.38 7.19 -10.93
C GLU A 43 11.13 6.87 -9.45
N GLU A 44 11.96 7.39 -8.55
CA GLU A 44 11.81 7.16 -7.10
C GLU A 44 10.51 7.73 -6.53
N ASN A 45 10.11 8.92 -6.97
CA ASN A 45 8.83 9.52 -6.59
C ASN A 45 7.64 8.75 -7.18
N LEU A 46 7.78 8.19 -8.38
CA LEU A 46 6.75 7.33 -8.99
C LEU A 46 6.60 6.03 -8.21
N PHE A 47 7.69 5.37 -7.83
CA PHE A 47 7.65 4.19 -6.97
C PHE A 47 7.03 4.51 -5.59
N HIS A 48 7.33 5.68 -5.04
CA HIS A 48 6.65 6.15 -3.82
C HIS A 48 5.15 6.30 -4.05
N TRP A 49 4.75 6.97 -5.13
CA TRP A 49 3.35 7.13 -5.48
C TRP A 49 2.64 5.79 -5.71
N PHE A 50 3.26 4.79 -6.35
CA PHE A 50 2.67 3.45 -6.48
C PHE A 50 2.38 2.81 -5.13
N ARG A 51 3.29 2.96 -4.17
CA ARG A 51 3.08 2.45 -2.81
C ARG A 51 1.90 3.13 -2.11
N GLU A 52 1.77 4.45 -2.26
CA GLU A 52 0.62 5.19 -1.71
C GLU A 52 -0.71 4.85 -2.41
N ALA A 53 -0.66 4.54 -3.71
CA ALA A 53 -1.82 4.09 -4.48
C ALA A 53 -2.36 2.76 -3.93
N GLU A 54 -1.49 1.81 -3.59
CA GLU A 54 -1.87 0.55 -2.93
C GLU A 54 -2.57 0.79 -1.58
N LEU A 55 -2.07 1.72 -0.76
CA LEU A 55 -2.70 2.07 0.52
C LEU A 55 -4.07 2.70 0.32
N THR A 56 -4.24 3.50 -0.74
CA THR A 56 -5.56 4.05 -1.11
C THR A 56 -6.54 2.94 -1.47
N CYS A 57 -6.10 1.93 -2.23
CA CYS A 57 -6.92 0.79 -2.61
C CYS A 57 -7.23 -0.15 -1.42
N ASP A 58 -6.31 -0.30 -0.47
CA ASP A 58 -6.55 -1.01 0.79
C ASP A 58 -7.62 -0.33 1.64
N ARG A 59 -7.60 1.00 1.71
CA ARG A 59 -8.65 1.78 2.35
C ARG A 59 -9.99 1.62 1.65
N ALA A 60 -10.02 1.58 0.31
CA ALA A 60 -11.23 1.28 -0.45
C ALA A 60 -11.76 -0.13 -0.14
N ALA A 61 -10.88 -1.12 -0.03
CA ALA A 61 -11.26 -2.47 0.38
C ALA A 61 -11.88 -2.49 1.77
N LEU A 62 -11.29 -1.78 2.73
CA LEU A 62 -11.83 -1.68 4.10
C LEU A 62 -13.17 -0.93 4.15
N LEU A 63 -13.37 0.12 3.36
CA LEU A 63 -14.66 0.82 3.30
C LEU A 63 -15.81 -0.09 2.83
N VAL A 64 -15.52 -1.00 1.90
CA VAL A 64 -16.52 -1.95 1.37
C VAL A 64 -16.74 -3.12 2.32
N ASP A 65 -15.67 -3.69 2.88
CA ASP A 65 -15.73 -4.89 3.71
C ASP A 65 -16.14 -4.59 5.17
N GLN A 66 -15.79 -3.40 5.66
CA GLN A 66 -16.02 -2.90 7.02
C GLN A 66 -15.40 -3.71 8.17
N ASP A 67 -14.73 -4.82 7.87
CA ASP A 67 -13.92 -5.59 8.81
C ASP A 67 -12.42 -5.52 8.43
N PRO A 68 -11.56 -4.87 9.24
CA PRO A 68 -10.12 -4.83 8.95
C PRO A 68 -9.48 -6.22 8.94
N LYS A 69 -9.98 -7.18 9.74
CA LYS A 69 -9.40 -8.53 9.79
C LYS A 69 -9.56 -9.25 8.46
N VAL A 70 -10.63 -9.01 7.71
CA VAL A 70 -10.82 -9.61 6.39
C VAL A 70 -9.77 -9.09 5.41
N VAL A 71 -9.56 -7.77 5.34
CA VAL A 71 -8.56 -7.16 4.44
C VAL A 71 -7.15 -7.61 4.82
N ILE A 72 -6.81 -7.60 6.11
CA ILE A 72 -5.51 -8.07 6.62
C ILE A 72 -5.30 -9.57 6.32
N SER A 73 -6.35 -10.39 6.42
CA SER A 73 -6.24 -11.82 6.12
C SER A 73 -5.88 -12.09 4.66
N VAL A 74 -6.32 -11.23 3.73
CA VAL A 74 -5.96 -11.32 2.32
C VAL A 74 -4.46 -11.03 2.15
N LEU A 75 -3.95 -9.94 2.73
CA LEU A 75 -2.53 -9.60 2.68
C LEU A 75 -1.66 -10.72 3.27
N MET A 76 -2.09 -11.28 4.40
CA MET A 76 -1.42 -12.41 5.06
C MET A 76 -1.39 -13.66 4.17
N LYS A 77 -2.53 -14.04 3.58
CA LYS A 77 -2.63 -15.23 2.71
C LYS A 77 -1.81 -15.07 1.43
N LEU A 78 -1.82 -13.88 0.82
CA LEU A 78 -1.00 -13.58 -0.35
C LEU A 78 0.50 -13.61 -0.03
N ALA A 79 0.90 -13.08 1.12
CA ALA A 79 2.28 -13.14 1.59
C ALA A 79 2.74 -14.57 1.92
N GLY A 80 1.86 -15.37 2.52
CA GLY A 80 2.14 -16.77 2.89
C GLY A 80 2.23 -17.72 1.69
N GLY A 81 1.53 -17.43 0.59
CA GLY A 81 1.71 -18.08 -0.72
C GLY A 81 1.37 -19.58 -0.80
N CYS A 82 0.91 -20.21 0.29
CA CYS A 82 0.66 -21.65 0.36
C CYS A 82 -0.81 -21.95 0.66
N PRO A 83 -1.63 -22.34 -0.36
CA PRO A 83 -3.04 -22.64 -0.16
C PRO A 83 -3.32 -23.74 0.86
N SER A 84 -2.47 -24.78 0.93
CA SER A 84 -2.61 -25.89 1.88
C SER A 84 -2.31 -25.51 3.33
N MET A 85 -1.64 -24.38 3.56
CA MET A 85 -1.37 -23.83 4.89
C MET A 85 -2.26 -22.63 5.23
N ALA A 86 -3.17 -22.22 4.33
CA ALA A 86 -3.96 -21.00 4.50
C ALA A 86 -4.82 -21.02 5.79
N ASP A 87 -5.31 -22.20 6.19
CA ASP A 87 -6.12 -22.40 7.39
C ASP A 87 -5.29 -22.41 8.70
N GLN A 88 -3.96 -22.51 8.59
CA GLN A 88 -3.04 -22.48 9.73
C GLN A 88 -2.53 -21.06 10.02
N LEU A 89 -2.79 -20.10 9.12
CA LEU A 89 -2.34 -18.72 9.26
C LEU A 89 -3.15 -17.99 10.34
N ASN A 90 -2.48 -17.14 11.12
CA ASN A 90 -3.08 -16.39 12.21
C ASN A 90 -2.94 -14.88 11.98
N VAL A 91 -4.08 -14.20 11.81
CA VAL A 91 -4.16 -12.75 11.55
C VAL A 91 -3.57 -11.93 12.69
N ASP A 92 -3.81 -12.33 13.94
CA ASP A 92 -3.33 -11.59 15.11
C ASP A 92 -1.80 -11.71 15.23
N ALA A 93 -1.22 -12.87 14.93
CA ALA A 93 0.24 -13.07 14.85
C ALA A 93 0.87 -12.26 13.71
N PHE A 94 0.20 -12.18 12.56
CA PHE A 94 0.65 -11.34 11.43
C PHE A 94 0.62 -9.85 11.78
N LEU A 95 -0.39 -9.39 12.53
CA LEU A 95 -0.44 -8.03 13.06
C LEU A 95 0.64 -7.78 14.12
N GLU A 96 0.92 -8.73 14.99
CA GLU A 96 2.02 -8.64 15.94
C GLU A 96 3.38 -8.50 15.21
N GLN A 97 3.58 -9.28 14.14
CA GLN A 97 4.75 -9.15 13.27
C GLN A 97 4.82 -7.76 12.63
N ALA A 98 3.72 -7.24 12.11
CA ALA A 98 3.64 -5.90 11.54
C ALA A 98 4.02 -4.80 12.55
N CYS A 99 3.48 -4.88 13.78
CA CYS A 99 3.84 -3.98 14.87
C CYS A 99 5.32 -4.10 15.28
N SER A 100 5.86 -5.32 15.30
CA SER A 100 7.28 -5.57 15.61
C SER A 100 8.20 -4.97 14.54
N TYR A 101 7.87 -5.16 13.26
CA TYR A 101 8.60 -4.58 12.14
C TYR A 101 8.60 -3.04 12.20
N ASP A 102 7.44 -2.44 12.49
CA ASP A 102 7.32 -0.98 12.58
C ASP A 102 8.18 -0.40 13.71
N ARG A 103 8.14 -1.01 14.91
CA ARG A 103 9.01 -0.62 16.03
C ARG A 103 10.51 -0.76 15.71
N ALA A 104 10.91 -1.85 15.06
CA ALA A 104 12.29 -2.04 14.64
C ALA A 104 12.75 -0.94 13.66
N SER A 105 11.82 -0.47 12.83
CA SER A 105 12.06 0.61 11.86
C SER A 105 12.03 2.02 12.46
N SER A 106 11.68 2.20 13.73
CA SER A 106 11.61 3.52 14.37
C SER A 106 12.99 4.10 14.75
N SER A 107 14.05 3.27 14.76
CA SER A 107 15.43 3.77 14.95
C SER A 107 15.95 4.43 13.66
N PRO A 108 16.90 5.38 13.71
CA PRO A 108 17.46 5.98 12.49
C PRO A 108 18.03 4.95 11.50
N VAL A 109 18.70 3.92 12.03
CA VAL A 109 19.24 2.80 11.23
C VAL A 109 18.11 1.93 10.69
N GLY A 110 17.12 1.59 11.51
CA GLY A 110 15.95 0.82 11.08
C GLY A 110 15.13 1.53 10.01
N TRP A 111 14.96 2.84 10.14
CA TRP A 111 14.31 3.70 9.14
C TRP A 111 15.08 3.66 7.82
N TYR A 112 16.40 3.81 7.88
CA TYR A 112 17.24 3.72 6.68
C TYR A 112 17.11 2.36 5.99
N ILE A 113 17.18 1.26 6.74
CA ILE A 113 17.04 -0.10 6.21
C ILE A 113 15.65 -0.30 5.59
N LYS A 114 14.58 0.11 6.28
CA LYS A 114 13.20 0.03 5.77
C LYS A 114 13.06 0.80 4.45
N ASN A 115 13.56 2.02 4.38
CA ASN A 115 13.50 2.83 3.16
C ASN A 115 14.35 2.22 2.04
N ALA A 116 15.55 1.73 2.34
CA ALA A 116 16.41 1.07 1.36
C ALA A 116 15.75 -0.20 0.77
N GLN A 117 15.11 -1.01 1.61
CA GLN A 117 14.40 -2.22 1.17
C GLN A 117 13.14 -1.91 0.35
N THR A 118 12.44 -0.82 0.67
CA THR A 118 11.16 -0.48 0.03
C THR A 118 11.31 0.39 -1.21
N ARG A 119 12.45 1.08 -1.39
CA ARG A 119 12.67 2.09 -2.46
C ARG A 119 12.27 1.58 -3.85
N GLN A 120 12.72 0.38 -4.22
CA GLN A 120 12.52 -0.23 -5.54
C GLN A 120 11.28 -1.13 -5.64
N LEU A 121 10.51 -1.26 -4.56
CA LEU A 121 9.29 -2.07 -4.59
C LEU A 121 8.14 -1.23 -5.15
N SER A 122 7.45 -1.79 -6.16
CA SER A 122 6.20 -1.22 -6.69
C SER A 122 5.04 -1.33 -5.70
N HIS A 123 5.06 -2.35 -4.83
CA HIS A 123 4.06 -2.57 -3.81
C HIS A 123 4.72 -2.50 -2.42
N PRO A 124 4.08 -1.89 -1.42
CA PRO A 124 4.60 -1.91 -0.06
C PRO A 124 4.60 -3.34 0.50
N LEU A 125 5.50 -3.61 1.45
CA LEU A 125 5.53 -4.90 2.13
C LEU A 125 4.16 -5.21 2.76
N PRO A 126 3.63 -6.44 2.63
CA PRO A 126 2.30 -6.80 3.15
C PRO A 126 2.11 -6.49 4.64
N VAL A 127 3.16 -6.65 5.44
CA VAL A 127 3.15 -6.31 6.88
C VAL A 127 2.94 -4.82 7.14
N LEU A 128 3.48 -3.93 6.30
CA LEU A 128 3.29 -2.49 6.43
C LEU A 128 1.87 -2.07 6.03
N ARG A 129 1.33 -2.69 4.96
CA ARG A 129 -0.06 -2.49 4.53
C ARG A 129 -1.05 -2.93 5.60
N ALA A 130 -0.80 -4.09 6.21
CA ALA A 130 -1.60 -4.59 7.33
C ALA A 130 -1.61 -3.64 8.53
N ARG A 131 -0.45 -3.06 8.86
CA ARG A 131 -0.34 -2.05 9.92
C ARG A 131 -1.14 -0.79 9.59
N GLU A 132 -1.04 -0.30 8.36
CA GLU A 132 -1.76 0.88 7.91
C GLU A 132 -3.29 0.69 7.96
N ILE A 133 -3.79 -0.48 7.54
CA ILE A 133 -5.22 -0.82 7.63
C ILE A 133 -5.67 -0.88 9.10
N ASP A 134 -4.90 -1.54 9.96
CA ASP A 134 -5.21 -1.66 11.39
C ASP A 134 -5.30 -0.28 12.06
N GLU A 135 -4.33 0.60 11.82
CA GLU A 135 -4.33 1.97 12.34
C GLU A 135 -5.45 2.82 11.74
N TRP A 136 -5.64 2.78 10.41
CA TRP A 136 -6.66 3.59 9.75
C TRP A 136 -8.07 3.18 10.16
N SER A 137 -8.33 1.88 10.40
CA SER A 137 -9.62 1.38 10.89
C SER A 137 -10.02 1.95 12.25
N LYS A 138 -9.04 2.39 13.06
CA LYS A 138 -9.24 3.01 14.38
C LYS A 138 -9.29 4.53 14.32
N SER A 139 -9.08 5.12 13.15
CA SER A 139 -9.00 6.57 12.96
C SER A 139 -10.37 7.24 12.94
N GLN A 140 -10.36 8.53 13.28
CA GLN A 140 -11.55 9.38 13.16
C GLN A 140 -11.95 9.59 11.69
N ASP A 141 -10.99 9.59 10.76
CA ASP A 141 -11.25 9.78 9.33
C ASP A 141 -12.07 8.63 8.76
N TYR A 142 -11.70 7.38 9.08
CA TYR A 142 -12.47 6.20 8.70
C TYR A 142 -13.89 6.27 9.27
N THR A 143 -14.01 6.58 10.56
CA THR A 143 -15.31 6.71 11.23
C THR A 143 -16.17 7.80 10.59
N SER A 144 -15.58 8.93 10.19
CA SER A 144 -16.27 10.04 9.53
C SER A 144 -16.79 9.65 8.14
N LEU A 145 -15.97 8.92 7.35
CA LEU A 145 -16.37 8.43 6.04
C LEU A 145 -17.57 7.46 6.11
N LEU A 146 -17.56 6.52 7.05
CA LEU A 146 -18.68 5.59 7.23
C LEU A 146 -19.98 6.33 7.63
N ARG A 147 -19.90 7.32 8.52
CA ARG A 147 -21.07 8.13 8.90
C ARG A 147 -21.65 8.90 7.72
N ARG A 148 -20.81 9.47 6.86
CA ARG A 148 -21.27 10.18 5.64
C ARG A 148 -22.00 9.24 4.69
N ALA A 149 -21.51 8.02 4.52
CA ALA A 149 -22.18 7.03 3.67
C ALA A 149 -23.58 6.67 4.20
N ILE A 150 -23.76 6.55 5.52
CA ILE A 150 -25.06 6.30 6.15
C ILE A 150 -26.03 7.46 5.93
N GLN A 151 -25.56 8.71 5.97
CA GLN A 151 -26.40 9.89 5.78
C GLN A 151 -26.86 10.13 4.34
N MET A 152 -26.19 9.51 3.36
CA MET A 152 -26.53 9.64 1.94
C MET A 152 -27.57 8.62 1.46
N ASN A 153 -27.88 7.61 2.28
CA ASN A 153 -28.90 6.58 2.04
C ASN A 153 -30.17 6.86 2.85
#